data_AF-A0A942TRP5-F1
#
_entry.id   AF-A0A942TRP5-F1
#
_cell.length_a   1.000
_cell.length_b   1.000
_cell.length_c   1.000
_cell.angle_alpha   90.00
_cell.angle_beta   90.00
_cell.angle_gamma   90.00
#
_symmetry.space_group_name_H-M   'P 1'
#
loop_
_entity.id
_entity.type
_entity.pdbx_description
1 polymer ?
#
loop_
_entity_poly.entity_id
_entity_poly.type
_entity_poly.pdbx_seq_one_letter_code
_entity_poly.pdbx_strand_id
1 'polypeptide(L)' 'MKWGAFFGVAGIITAILLIKWPKMKQTPKKDKWAFLILLFIALGLSLFDLQYIEGPNSILKKLLDPTFGKFMKK' A
#
# COMPACT_ATOMS: atom_id res chain seq x y z
N MET A 1 2.87 3.66 11.34
CA MET A 1 1.70 3.64 10.43
C MET A 1 1.16 5.06 10.31
N LYS A 2 1.37 5.71 9.16
CA LYS A 2 0.79 7.04 8.90
C LYS A 2 -0.69 6.86 8.52
N TRP A 3 -1.55 6.64 9.50
CA TRP A 3 -3.00 6.46 9.30
C TRP A 3 -3.63 7.57 8.45
N GLY A 4 -3.11 8.80 8.51
CA GLY A 4 -3.55 9.91 7.68
C GLY A 4 -3.38 9.69 6.17
N ALA A 5 -2.31 9.01 5.73
CA ALA A 5 -2.12 8.71 4.30
C ALA A 5 -3.18 7.70 3.80
N PHE A 6 -3.49 6.70 4.61
CA PHE A 6 -4.54 5.73 4.32
C PHE A 6 -5.91 6.39 4.22
N PHE A 7 -6.29 7.24 5.19
CA PHE A 7 -7.55 7.97 5.13
C PHE A 7 -7.63 8.95 3.94
N GLY A 8 -6.51 9.56 3.56
CA GLY A 8 -6.44 10.40 2.36
C GLY A 8 -6.71 9.60 1.08
N VAL A 9 -6.04 8.46 0.91
CA VAL A 9 -6.25 7.59 -0.26
C VAL A 9 -7.65 6.99 -0.26
N ALA A 10 -8.18 6.56 0.88
CA ALA A 10 -9.54 6.06 1.01
C ALA A 10 -10.57 7.15 0.62
N GLY A 11 -10.39 8.39 1.07
CA GLY A 11 -11.26 9.51 0.69
C GLY A 11 -11.26 9.79 -0.82
N ILE A 12 -10.08 9.77 -1.45
CA ILE A 12 -9.94 9.92 -2.90
C ILE A 12 -10.66 8.78 -3.64
N ILE A 13 -10.47 7.55 -3.19
CA ILE A 13 -11.13 6.35 -3.75
C ILE A 13 -12.65 6.45 -3.64
N THR A 14 -13.17 6.88 -2.49
CA THR A 14 -14.61 7.09 -2.28
C THR A 14 -15.16 8.21 -3.19
N ALA A 15 -14.45 9.32 -3.32
CA ALA A 15 -14.85 10.42 -4.22
C ALA A 15 -14.89 9.97 -5.68
N ILE A 16 -13.86 9.21 -6.12
CA ILE A 16 -13.80 8.63 -7.46
C ILE A 16 -14.97 7.65 -7.68
N LEU A 17 -15.27 6.79 -6.70
CA LEU A 17 -16.42 5.90 -6.78
C LEU A 17 -17.71 6.70 -6.93
N LEU A 18 -17.98 7.70 -6.09
CA LEU A 18 -19.19 8.53 -6.16
C LEU A 18 -19.37 9.22 -7.51
N ILE A 19 -18.29 9.81 -8.07
CA ILE A 19 -18.33 10.50 -9.37
C ILE A 19 -18.54 9.51 -10.52
N LYS A 20 -17.87 8.35 -10.46
CA LYS A 20 -17.87 7.38 -11.57
C LYS A 20 -19.03 6.38 -11.48
N TRP A 21 -19.67 6.21 -10.32
CA TRP A 21 -20.83 5.34 -10.09
C TRP A 21 -21.99 5.57 -11.07
N PRO A 22 -22.46 6.81 -11.33
CA PRO A 22 -23.54 7.05 -12.28
C PRO A 22 -23.15 6.67 -13.71
N LYS A 23 -21.89 6.90 -14.12
CA LYS A 23 -21.38 6.53 -15.45
C LYS A 23 -21.17 5.02 -15.57
N MET A 24 -20.76 4.35 -14.50
CA MET A 24 -20.61 2.90 -14.46
C MET A 24 -21.95 2.20 -14.68
N LYS A 25 -23.10 2.77 -14.26
CA LYS A 25 -24.41 2.14 -14.50
C LYS A 25 -24.67 1.78 -15.98
N GLN A 26 -24.08 2.51 -16.93
CA GLN A 26 -24.26 2.32 -18.37
C GLN A 26 -23.15 1.48 -19.04
N THR A 27 -22.04 1.19 -18.35
CA THR A 27 -20.89 0.50 -18.95
C THR A 27 -20.96 -1.04 -18.82
N PRO A 28 -20.31 -1.80 -19.73
CA PRO A 28 -20.22 -3.25 -19.67
C PRO A 28 -19.75 -3.75 -18.31
N LYS A 29 -20.27 -4.90 -17.86
CA LYS A 29 -19.95 -5.47 -16.54
C LYS A 29 -18.44 -5.74 -16.35
N LYS A 30 -17.70 -6.08 -17.41
CA LYS A 30 -16.24 -6.32 -17.34
C LYS A 30 -15.44 -5.07 -16.95
N ASP A 31 -15.81 -3.91 -17.47
CA ASP A 31 -15.08 -2.66 -17.20
C ASP A 31 -15.29 -2.17 -15.77
N LYS A 32 -16.46 -2.47 -15.18
CA LYS A 32 -16.72 -2.24 -13.75
C LYS A 32 -15.77 -3.03 -12.87
N TRP A 33 -15.61 -4.32 -13.16
CA TRP A 33 -14.75 -5.20 -12.37
C TRP A 33 -13.28 -4.79 -12.50
N ALA A 34 -12.81 -4.47 -13.71
CA ALA A 34 -11.46 -3.98 -13.92
C ALA A 34 -11.19 -2.69 -13.12
N PHE A 35 -12.14 -1.76 -13.12
CA PHE A 35 -12.03 -0.52 -12.36
C PHE A 35 -12.00 -0.75 -10.84
N LEU A 36 -12.88 -1.62 -10.34
CA LEU A 36 -12.94 -2.00 -8.92
C LEU A 36 -11.64 -2.68 -8.46
N ILE A 37 -11.15 -3.64 -9.24
CA ILE A 37 -9.91 -4.38 -8.93
C ILE A 37 -8.72 -3.40 -8.87
N LEU A 38 -8.60 -2.48 -9.82
CA LEU A 38 -7.54 -1.48 -9.84
C LEU A 38 -7.61 -0.56 -8.60
N LEU A 39 -8.82 -0.21 -8.17
CA LEU A 39 -9.05 0.60 -6.97
C LEU A 39 -8.67 -0.13 -5.67
N PHE A 40 -9.02 -1.42 -5.58
CA PHE A 40 -8.63 -2.28 -4.46
C PHE A 40 -7.12 -2.49 -4.40
N ILE A 41 -6.46 -2.65 -5.55
CA ILE A 41 -5.00 -2.74 -5.63
C ILE A 41 -4.36 -1.45 -5.12
N ALA A 42 -4.86 -0.27 -5.54
CA ALA A 42 -4.36 1.02 -5.05
C ALA A 42 -4.58 1.21 -3.54
N LEU A 43 -5.73 0.80 -3.00
CA LEU A 43 -6.01 0.82 -1.56
C LEU A 43 -5.07 -0.13 -0.80
N GLY A 44 -4.86 -1.34 -1.32
CA GLY A 44 -3.95 -2.32 -0.76
C GLY A 44 -2.51 -1.82 -0.76
N LEU A 45 -2.03 -1.26 -1.87
CA LEU A 45 -0.72 -0.62 -1.99
C LEU A 45 -0.56 0.56 -1.02
N SER A 46 -1.63 1.32 -0.75
CA SER A 46 -1.60 2.40 0.24
C SER A 46 -1.45 1.93 1.69
N LEU A 47 -1.76 0.66 1.98
CA LEU A 47 -1.48 0.05 3.28
C LEU A 47 -0.02 -0.38 3.40
N PHE A 48 0.65 -0.63 2.28
CA PHE A 48 2.08 -0.85 2.24
C PHE A 48 2.79 0.50 2.31
N ASP A 49 3.66 0.66 3.30
CA ASP A 49 4.54 1.82 3.38
C ASP A 49 5.66 1.62 2.34
N LEU A 50 5.36 1.90 1.06
CA LEU A 50 6.31 1.75 -0.05
C LEU A 50 7.59 2.57 0.17
N GLN A 51 7.50 3.66 0.94
CA GLN A 51 8.66 4.46 1.35
C GLN A 51 9.54 3.76 2.40
N TYR A 52 8.99 2.78 3.11
CA TYR A 52 9.66 1.95 4.11
C TYR A 52 9.87 0.51 3.63
N ILE A 53 9.90 0.27 2.31
CA ILE A 53 10.56 -0.91 1.78
C ILE A 53 12.03 -0.74 2.13
N GLU A 54 12.39 -1.34 3.27
CA GLU A 54 13.75 -1.45 3.78
C GLU A 54 14.69 -1.77 2.62
N GLY A 55 15.44 -0.77 2.14
CA GLY A 55 16.42 -1.00 1.09
C GLY A 55 17.40 -2.10 1.50
N PRO A 56 18.11 -2.76 0.58
CA PRO A 56 19.01 -3.88 0.88
C PRO A 56 20.01 -3.59 2.03
N ASN A 57 20.32 -2.33 2.26
CA ASN A 57 21.16 -1.85 3.36
C ASN A 57 20.54 -2.00 4.76
N SER A 58 19.22 -2.07 4.88
CA SER A 58 18.49 -2.26 6.15
C SER A 58 18.51 -3.73 6.58
N ILE A 59 18.47 -4.65 5.61
CA ILE A 59 18.69 -6.08 5.81
C ILE A 59 20.13 -6.30 6.30
N LEU A 60 21.11 -5.66 5.66
CA LEU A 60 22.49 -5.65 6.13
C LEU A 60 22.60 -5.03 7.52
N LYS A 61 21.95 -3.91 7.81
CA LYS A 61 21.96 -3.29 9.15
C LYS A 61 21.38 -4.20 10.23
N LYS A 62 20.32 -4.96 9.95
CA LYS A 62 19.76 -5.97 10.88
C LYS A 62 20.67 -7.19 11.04
N LEU A 63 21.42 -7.57 10.01
CA LEU A 63 22.39 -8.67 10.06
C LEU A 63 23.67 -8.26 10.79
N LEU A 64 24.09 -7.00 10.64
CA LEU A 64 25.25 -6.38 11.30
C LEU A 64 24.92 -5.71 12.64
N ASP A 65 23.65 -5.67 13.04
CA ASP A 65 23.22 -5.19 14.36
C ASP A 65 23.91 -6.04 15.46
N PRO A 66 24.30 -5.44 16.60
CA PRO A 66 25.36 -5.91 17.50
C PRO A 66 25.03 -7.21 18.26
N THR A 67 23.88 -7.81 17.99
CA THR A 67 23.42 -9.10 18.54
C THR A 67 24.40 -10.23 18.20
N PHE A 68 25.02 -10.23 17.01
CA PHE A 68 26.10 -11.17 16.67
C PHE A 68 27.43 -10.82 17.35
N GLY A 69 27.70 -9.54 17.63
CA GLY A 69 28.93 -9.07 18.30
C GLY A 69 29.02 -9.46 19.78
N LYS A 70 27.89 -9.68 20.47
CA LYS A 70 27.86 -10.20 21.84
C LYS A 70 28.14 -11.70 21.93
N PHE A 71 27.91 -12.47 20.86
CA PHE A 71 28.19 -13.91 20.84
C PHE A 71 29.67 -14.25 20.62
N MET A 72 30.46 -13.33 20.05
CA MET A 72 31.94 -13.44 19.97
C MET A 72 32.67 -12.88 21.19
N LYS A 73 31.95 -12.64 22.30
CA LYS A 73 32.53 -12.21 23.58
C LYS A 73 32.18 -13.22 24.69
N LYS A 74 32.44 -14.50 24.44
CA LYS A 74 32.70 -15.48 25.49
C LYS A 74 33.59 -16.60 24.97
#